data_AF-A0A1X1EN48-F1
#
_entry.id   AF-A0A1X1EN48-F1
#
_cell.length_a   1.000
_cell.length_b   1.000
_cell.length_c   1.000
_cell.angle_alpha   90.00
_cell.angle_beta   90.00
_cell.angle_gamma   90.00
#
_symmetry.space_group_name_H-M   'P 1'
#
loop_
_entity.id
_entity.type
_entity.pdbx_description
1 polymer ?
#
loop_
_entity_poly.entity_id
_entity_poly.type
_entity_poly.pdbx_seq_one_letter_code
_entity_poly.pdbx_strand_id
1 'polypeptide(L)'
;MIYQPSLITSSAAWIAQQELSDAPGKKQRRVIHEEIPVQDIDPDLRKLGHHIKRCTRKHIRVHVPAMRGSEWSHFLRSLEISRALN
;
A
#
# COMPACT_ATOMS: atom_id res chain seq x y z
N MET A 1 -13.00 -28.55 27.37
CA MET A 1 -13.31 -27.17 27.81
C MET A 1 -12.85 -26.22 26.72
N ILE A 2 -13.76 -25.46 26.10
CA ILE A 2 -13.41 -24.52 25.03
C ILE A 2 -13.04 -23.19 25.69
N TYR A 3 -11.77 -22.81 25.63
CA TYR A 3 -11.26 -21.56 26.20
C TYR A 3 -11.71 -20.36 25.35
N GLN A 4 -12.35 -19.37 25.96
CA GLN A 4 -12.69 -18.10 25.32
C GLN A 4 -11.54 -17.12 25.54
N PRO A 5 -10.87 -16.61 24.49
CA PRO A 5 -9.74 -15.70 24.67
C PRO A 5 -10.20 -14.37 25.29
N SER A 6 -9.58 -13.98 26.40
CA SER A 6 -9.80 -12.69 27.06
C SER A 6 -8.90 -11.61 26.41
N LEU A 7 -9.35 -10.36 26.43
CA LEU A 7 -8.64 -9.20 25.85
C LEU A 7 -7.27 -8.91 26.49
N ILE A 8 -6.98 -9.49 27.66
CA ILE A 8 -5.77 -9.23 28.45
C ILE A 8 -4.95 -10.53 28.53
N THR A 9 -4.66 -11.12 27.38
CA THR A 9 -3.78 -12.29 27.30
C THR A 9 -2.36 -11.83 26.97
N SER A 10 -1.36 -12.34 27.69
CA SER A 10 0.03 -12.04 27.36
C SER A 10 0.42 -12.67 26.02
N SER A 11 1.24 -11.97 25.23
CA SER A 11 1.64 -12.43 23.89
C SER A 11 2.27 -13.84 23.92
N ALA A 12 3.03 -14.15 24.97
CA ALA A 12 3.64 -15.46 25.16
C ALA A 12 2.61 -16.59 25.33
N ALA A 13 1.55 -16.36 26.11
CA ALA A 13 0.47 -17.33 26.28
C ALA A 13 -0.34 -17.52 24.99
N TRP A 14 -0.51 -16.45 24.21
CA TRP A 14 -1.18 -16.50 22.91
C TRP A 14 -0.39 -17.29 21.86
N ILE A 15 0.93 -17.11 21.81
CA ILE A 15 1.82 -17.84 20.89
C ILE A 15 1.82 -19.35 21.21
N ALA A 16 2.00 -19.73 22.49
CA ALA A 16 1.99 -21.13 22.89
C ALA A 16 0.64 -21.82 22.59
N GLN A 17 -0.46 -21.09 22.69
CA GLN A 17 -1.79 -21.57 22.34
C GLN A 17 -1.98 -21.72 20.83
N GLN A 18 -1.40 -20.82 20.05
CA GLN A 18 -1.41 -20.90 18.59
C GLN A 18 -0.55 -22.07 18.08
N GLU A 19 0.56 -22.40 18.75
CA GLU A 19 1.38 -23.59 18.44
C GLU A 19 0.67 -24.90 18.80
N LEU A 20 -0.11 -24.93 19.88
CA LEU A 20 -0.94 -26.09 20.24
C LEU A 20 -2.12 -26.30 19.29
N SER A 21 -2.61 -25.23 18.68
CA SER A 21 -3.63 -25.32 17.64
C SER A 21 -2.95 -25.54 16.29
N ASP A 22 -3.03 -26.74 15.71
CA ASP A 22 -2.57 -27.02 14.33
C ASP A 22 -3.32 -26.20 13.24
N ALA A 23 -4.08 -25.17 13.63
CA ALA A 23 -4.76 -24.25 12.74
C ALA A 23 -3.73 -23.33 12.07
N PRO A 24 -3.64 -23.33 10.72
CA PRO A 24 -2.72 -22.45 10.03
C PRO A 24 -3.06 -20.99 10.38
N GLY A 25 -2.08 -20.26 10.93
CA GLY A 25 -2.23 -18.86 11.29
C GLY A 25 -2.86 -18.08 10.13
N LYS A 26 -3.88 -17.25 10.41
CA LYS A 26 -4.58 -16.47 9.40
C LYS A 26 -3.59 -15.55 8.69
N LYS A 27 -3.09 -15.98 7.53
CA LYS A 27 -2.24 -15.15 6.68
C LYS A 27 -3.07 -13.94 6.24
N GLN A 28 -2.54 -12.74 6.47
CA GLN A 28 -3.16 -11.52 5.99
C GLN A 28 -3.25 -11.61 4.46
N ARG A 29 -4.48 -11.66 3.91
CA ARG A 29 -4.68 -11.70 2.46
C ARG A 29 -4.24 -10.36 1.89
N ARG A 30 -3.26 -10.39 0.99
CA ARG A 30 -2.91 -9.23 0.17
C ARG A 30 -4.10 -8.93 -0.74
N VAL A 31 -4.67 -7.73 -0.60
CA VAL A 31 -5.64 -7.22 -1.57
C VAL A 31 -4.85 -6.78 -2.79
N ILE A 32 -5.08 -7.47 -3.91
CA ILE A 32 -4.56 -7.06 -5.21
C ILE A 32 -5.63 -6.15 -5.80
N HIS A 33 -5.31 -4.88 -5.92
CA HIS A 33 -6.18 -3.93 -6.60
C HIS A 33 -5.98 -4.05 -8.11
N GLU A 34 -7.06 -3.91 -8.87
CA GLU A 34 -6.99 -3.87 -10.33
C GLU A 34 -6.15 -2.67 -10.77
N GLU A 35 -5.27 -2.88 -11.75
CA GLU A 35 -4.43 -1.81 -12.27
C GLU A 35 -5.26 -0.86 -13.13
N ILE A 36 -5.16 0.44 -12.84
CA ILE A 36 -5.76 1.46 -13.68
C ILE A 36 -5.04 1.45 -15.03
N PRO A 37 -5.76 1.28 -16.16
CA PRO A 37 -5.15 1.31 -17.48
C PRO A 37 -4.65 2.73 -17.77
N VAL A 38 -3.58 2.84 -18.57
CA VAL A 38 -2.89 4.12 -18.84
C VAL A 38 -3.82 5.21 -19.38
N GLN A 39 -4.85 4.77 -20.09
CA GLN A 39 -5.84 5.62 -20.78
C GLN A 39 -6.79 6.31 -19.80
N ASP A 40 -7.06 5.65 -18.66
CA ASP A 40 -8.02 6.11 -17.64
C ASP A 40 -7.34 6.92 -16.53
N ILE A 41 -6.04 7.18 -16.65
CA ILE A 41 -5.32 8.01 -15.70
C ILE A 41 -5.69 9.46 -15.91
N ASP A 42 -6.11 10.11 -14.83
CA ASP A 42 -6.33 11.55 -14.83
C ASP A 42 -5.13 12.30 -15.45
N PRO A 43 -5.37 13.13 -16.48
CA PRO A 43 -4.30 13.77 -17.23
C PRO A 43 -3.48 14.76 -16.38
N ASP A 44 -4.07 15.38 -15.35
CA ASP A 44 -3.37 16.32 -14.48
C ASP A 44 -2.47 15.59 -13.48
N LEU A 45 -2.93 14.47 -12.93
CA LEU A 45 -2.09 13.60 -12.11
C LEU A 45 -0.96 12.96 -12.93
N ARG A 46 -1.22 12.63 -14.20
CA ARG A 46 -0.19 12.16 -15.13
C ARG A 46 0.88 13.22 -15.43
N LYS A 47 0.50 14.49 -15.58
CA LYS A 47 1.44 15.62 -15.72
C LYS A 47 2.26 15.80 -14.45
N LEU A 48 1.64 15.69 -13.28
CA LEU A 48 2.33 15.76 -11.99
C LEU A 48 3.39 14.66 -11.86
N GLY A 49 3.06 13.41 -12.22
CA GLY A 49 4.05 12.33 -12.26
C GLY A 49 5.26 12.63 -13.15
N HIS A 50 5.04 13.22 -14.33
CA HIS A 50 6.11 13.67 -15.22
C HIS A 50 6.94 14.83 -14.64
N HIS A 51 6.28 15.78 -13.97
CA HIS A 51 6.95 16.87 -13.29
C HIS A 51 7.89 16.34 -12.20
N ILE A 52 7.41 15.39 -11.39
CA ILE A 52 8.20 14.74 -10.33
C ILE A 52 9.38 14.00 -10.93
N LYS A 53 9.18 13.17 -11.96
CA LYS A 53 10.29 12.51 -12.68
C LYS A 53 11.37 13.51 -13.10
N ARG A 54 10.98 14.65 -13.66
CA ARG A 54 11.93 15.69 -14.10
C ARG A 54 12.68 16.28 -12.91
N CYS A 55 12.02 16.53 -11.79
CA CYS A 55 12.66 17.05 -10.58
C CYS A 55 13.56 16.01 -9.90
N THR A 56 13.15 14.73 -9.84
CA THR A 56 13.97 13.63 -9.32
C THR A 56 15.28 13.51 -10.08
N ARG A 57 15.24 13.57 -11.43
CA ARG A 57 16.46 13.59 -12.27
C ARG A 57 17.38 14.77 -12.00
N LYS A 58 16.86 15.85 -11.43
CA LYS A 58 17.61 17.06 -11.05
C LYS A 58 17.93 17.10 -9.56
N HIS A 59 17.61 16.05 -8.79
CA HIS A 59 17.71 16.00 -7.33
C HIS A 59 16.98 17.16 -6.61
N ILE A 60 15.91 17.67 -7.21
CA ILE A 60 15.09 18.74 -6.63
C ILE A 60 13.95 18.12 -5.82
N ARG A 61 13.77 18.60 -4.59
CA ARG A 61 12.63 18.21 -3.74
C ARG A 61 11.34 18.79 -4.30
N VAL A 62 10.28 17.98 -4.32
CA VAL A 62 8.96 18.36 -4.82
C VAL A 62 7.91 18.25 -3.71
N HIS A 63 6.96 19.17 -3.70
CA HIS A 63 5.81 19.09 -2.80
C HIS A 63 4.77 18.12 -3.37
N VAL A 64 4.33 17.16 -2.55
CA VAL A 64 3.24 16.25 -2.89
C VAL A 64 1.97 16.76 -2.19
N PRO A 65 0.92 17.16 -2.92
CA PRO A 65 -0.28 17.71 -2.32
C PRO A 65 -1.09 16.62 -1.59
N ALA A 66 -1.95 17.06 -0.67
CA ALA A 66 -2.94 16.17 -0.06
C ALA A 66 -3.98 15.75 -1.11
N MET A 67 -4.18 14.45 -1.24
CA MET A 67 -5.06 13.84 -2.25
C MET A 67 -6.03 12.85 -1.59
N ARG A 68 -7.18 12.64 -2.23
CA ARG A 68 -8.13 11.56 -1.90
C ARG A 68 -7.57 10.20 -2.33
N GLY A 69 -8.11 9.12 -1.76
CA GLY A 69 -7.63 7.76 -2.04
C GLY A 69 -7.70 7.36 -3.53
N SER A 70 -8.74 7.81 -4.25
CA SER A 70 -8.87 7.59 -5.69
C SER A 70 -7.79 8.32 -6.49
N GLU A 71 -7.56 9.60 -6.19
CA GLU A 71 -6.51 10.43 -6.80
C GLU A 71 -5.11 9.85 -6.55
N TRP A 72 -4.87 9.36 -5.33
CA TRP A 72 -3.62 8.69 -4.98
C TRP A 72 -3.33 7.49 -5.89
N SER A 73 -4.34 6.70 -6.24
CA SER A 73 -4.16 5.54 -7.12
C SER A 73 -3.73 5.96 -8.53
N HIS A 74 -4.39 6.96 -9.12
CA HIS A 74 -4.00 7.51 -10.42
C HIS A 74 -2.59 8.13 -10.39
N PHE A 75 -2.26 8.85 -9.32
CA PHE A 75 -0.95 9.48 -9.15
C PHE A 75 0.18 8.45 -9.02
N LEU A 76 0.05 7.43 -8.16
CA LEU A 76 1.04 6.36 -8.03
C LEU A 76 1.22 5.60 -9.35
N ARG A 77 0.11 5.29 -10.02
CA ARG A 77 0.14 4.63 -11.33
C ARG A 77 0.91 5.47 -12.36
N SER A 78 0.77 6.79 -12.33
CA SER A 78 1.53 7.69 -13.21
C SER A 78 3.05 7.67 -12.93
N LEU A 79 3.46 7.51 -11.68
CA LEU A 79 4.87 7.40 -11.28
C LEU A 79 5.48 6.07 -11.73
N GLU A 80 4.72 4.98 -11.63
CA GLU A 80 5.10 3.66 -12.14
C GLU A 80 5.35 3.69 -13.65
N ILE A 81 4.38 4.19 -14.43
CA ILE A 81 4.47 4.26 -15.89
C ILE A 81 5.64 5.15 -16.32
N SER A 82 5.81 6.29 -15.67
CA SER A 82 6.90 7.20 -15.99
C SER A 82 8.26 6.71 -15.48
N ARG A 83 8.30 5.68 -14.63
CA ARG A 83 9.48 5.18 -13.90
C ARG A 83 10.22 6.32 -13.20
N ALA A 84 9.48 7.14 -12.45
CA ALA A 84 10.00 8.38 -11.88
C ALA A 84 11.11 8.20 -10.82
N LEU A 85 11.22 7.00 -10.23
CA LEU A 85 12.09 6.69 -9.09
C LEU A 85 13.14 5.60 -9.38
N ASN A 86 13.33 5.21 -10.65
CA ASN A 86 14.40 4.29 -11.06
C ASN A 86 15.71 5.00 -11.35
#